data_AF-A0A9N9P9C2-F1
#
_entry.id   AF-A0A9N9P9C2-F1
#
_cell.length_a   1.000
_cell.length_b   1.000
_cell.length_c   1.000
_cell.angle_alpha   90.00
_cell.angle_beta   90.00
_cell.angle_gamma   90.00
#
_symmetry.space_group_name_H-M   'P 1'
#
loop_
_entity.id
_entity.type
_entity.pdbx_description
1 polymer ?
#
loop_
_entity_poly.entity_id
_entity_poly.type
_entity_poly.pdbx_seq_one_letter_code
_entity_poly.pdbx_strand_id
1 'polypeptide(L)' 'MFEATFTKASLFKHVIEATRKLVTDVNIEFTESGINFSSMDLSHIALISVYLNKESFEKY' A
#
# COMPACT_ATOMS: atom_id res chain seq x y z
N MET A 1 4.46 -14.10 -12.37
CA MET A 1 4.29 -14.57 -10.98
C MET A 1 5.05 -13.58 -10.12
N PHE A 2 4.35 -12.84 -9.25
CA PHE A 2 4.94 -11.82 -8.37
C PHE A 2 4.92 -12.36 -6.94
N GLU A 3 6.03 -12.24 -6.22
CA GLU A 3 6.15 -12.73 -4.83
C GLU A 3 6.92 -11.70 -4.01
N ALA A 4 6.21 -11.02 -3.10
CA ALA A 4 6.82 -10.11 -2.14
C ALA A 4 6.67 -10.63 -0.70
N THR A 5 7.78 -10.68 0.03
CA THR A 5 7.82 -11.11 1.43
C THR A 5 8.18 -9.93 2.31
N PHE A 6 7.33 -9.62 3.28
CA PHE A 6 7.59 -8.57 4.27
C PHE A 6 8.39 -9.12 5.45
N THR A 7 9.46 -8.43 5.85
CA THR A 7 10.20 -8.75 7.09
C THR A 7 9.34 -8.50 8.33
N LYS A 8 8.43 -7.51 8.28
CA LYS A 8 7.51 -7.18 9.38
C LYS A 8 6.09 -6.99 8.85
N ALA A 9 5.25 -8.01 9.03
CA ALA A 9 3.82 -7.96 8.67
C ALA A 9 3.05 -6.85 9.40
N SER A 10 3.53 -6.39 10.56
CA SER A 10 2.92 -5.30 11.31
C SER A 10 2.93 -3.97 10.55
N LEU A 11 3.96 -3.70 9.74
CA LEU A 11 4.03 -2.46 8.95
C LEU A 11 2.83 -2.40 7.98
N PHE A 12 2.66 -3.44 7.17
CA PHE A 12 1.57 -3.52 6.20
C PHE A 12 0.21 -3.50 6.90
N LYS A 13 0.06 -4.22 8.02
CA LYS A 13 -1.18 -4.20 8.81
C LYS A 13 -1.56 -2.79 9.28
N HIS A 14 -0.62 -2.04 9.85
CA HIS A 14 -0.90 -0.68 10.34
C HIS A 14 -1.26 0.27 9.19
N VAL A 15 -0.58 0.15 8.03
CA VAL A 15 -0.91 0.92 6.82
C VAL A 15 -2.35 0.63 6.39
N ILE A 16 -2.72 -0.64 6.23
CA ILE A 16 -4.07 -1.03 5.83
C ILE A 16 -5.13 -0.61 6.86
N GLU A 17 -4.85 -0.72 8.16
CA GLU A 17 -5.77 -0.24 9.21
C GLU A 17 -5.97 1.27 9.21
N ALA A 18 -4.97 2.04 8.80
CA ALA A 18 -5.10 3.49 8.62
C ALA A 18 -5.93 3.81 7.36
N THR A 19 -5.63 3.13 6.24
CA THR A 19 -6.28 3.39 4.95
C THR A 19 -7.75 2.96 4.92
N ARG A 20 -8.12 1.84 5.58
CA ARG A 20 -9.50 1.32 5.58
C ARG A 20 -10.55 2.30 6.14
N LYS A 21 -10.11 3.27 6.96
CA LYS A 21 -11.00 4.27 7.55
C LYS A 21 -11.33 5.40 6.57
N LEU A 22 -10.56 5.53 5.50
CA LEU A 22 -10.64 6.63 4.55
C LEU A 22 -11.20 6.17 3.19
N VAL A 23 -10.86 4.95 2.77
CA VAL A 23 -11.20 4.41 1.44
C VAL A 23 -11.80 3.01 1.60
N THR A 24 -12.83 2.71 0.83
CA THR A 24 -13.47 1.38 0.79
C THR A 24 -12.69 0.42 -0.10
N ASP A 25 -12.29 0.90 -1.27
CA ASP A 25 -11.64 0.12 -2.30
C ASP A 25 -10.40 0.88 -2.82
N VAL A 26 -9.33 0.12 -3.08
CA VAL A 26 -8.08 0.65 -3.59
C VAL A 26 -7.40 -0.35 -4.51
N ASN A 27 -6.86 0.15 -5.62
CA ASN A 27 -6.02 -0.65 -6.51
C ASN A 27 -4.57 -0.58 -6.04
N ILE A 28 -3.98 -1.74 -5.78
CA ILE A 28 -2.57 -1.87 -5.40
C ILE A 28 -1.78 -2.24 -6.65
N GLU A 29 -0.87 -1.36 -7.04
CA GLU A 29 0.01 -1.53 -8.19
C GLU A 29 1.37 -2.06 -7.73
N PHE A 30 1.76 -3.20 -8.30
CA PHE A 30 3.04 -3.84 -8.06
C PHE A 30 3.95 -3.53 -9.26
N THR A 31 5.00 -2.74 -9.02
CA THR A 31 5.93 -2.27 -10.06
C THR A 31 7.36 -2.77 -9.77
N GLU A 32 8.30 -2.70 -10.71
CA GLU A 32 9.69 -3.13 -10.43
C GLU A 32 10.39 -2.33 -9.32
N SER A 33 9.88 -1.14 -9.00
CA SER A 33 10.42 -0.26 -7.97
C SER A 33 9.79 -0.48 -6.58
N GLY A 34 8.65 -1.18 -6.51
CA GLY A 34 7.92 -1.39 -5.26
C GLY A 34 6.40 -1.42 -5.43
N ILE A 35 5.70 -1.44 -4.30
CA ILE A 35 4.24 -1.43 -4.23
C ILE A 35 3.77 0.01 -4.06
N ASN A 36 2.80 0.43 -4.84
CA ASN A 36 2.16 1.72 -4.63
C ASN A 36 0.65 1.63 -4.80
N PHE A 37 -0.04 2.56 -4.16
CA PHE A 37 -1.46 2.76 -4.40
C PHE A 37 -1.86 4.19 -4.11
N SER A 38 -2.85 4.66 -4.86
CA SER A 38 -3.49 5.93 -4.55
C SER A 38 -5.01 5.79 -4.69
N SER A 39 -5.72 6.41 -3.75
CA SER A 39 -7.18 6.46 -3.79
C SER A 39 -7.66 7.74 -3.10
N MET A 40 -8.81 8.22 -3.51
CA MET A 40 -9.43 9.41 -2.95
C MET A 40 -10.39 8.99 -1.84
N ASP A 41 -10.51 9.80 -0.79
CA ASP A 41 -11.53 9.59 0.23
C ASP A 41 -12.95 9.76 -0.35
N LEU A 42 -13.97 9.32 0.38
CA LEU A 42 -15.38 9.42 -0.04
C LEU A 42 -15.84 10.85 -0.36
N SER A 43 -15.24 11.86 0.27
CA SER A 43 -15.58 13.27 0.02
C SER A 43 -14.83 13.85 -1.18
N HIS A 44 -13.89 13.09 -1.75
CA HIS A 44 -13.01 13.51 -2.83
C HIS A 44 -12.11 14.72 -2.49
N ILE A 45 -11.77 14.91 -1.21
CA ILE A 45 -11.01 16.07 -0.70
C ILE A 45 -9.56 15.68 -0.37
N ALA A 46 -9.35 14.47 0.13
CA ALA A 46 -8.06 13.94 0.55
C ALA A 46 -7.62 12.82 -0.40
N LEU A 47 -6.45 12.98 -0.99
CA LEU A 47 -5.76 11.92 -1.72
C LEU A 47 -4.90 11.13 -0.75
N ILE A 48 -5.15 9.83 -0.64
CA ILE A 48 -4.25 8.91 0.02
C ILE A 48 -3.29 8.39 -1.04
N SER A 49 -2.00 8.59 -0.84
CA SER A 49 -0.94 8.02 -1.68
C SER A 49 0.06 7.30 -0.80
N VAL A 50 0.26 6.01 -1.06
CA VAL A 50 1.20 5.15 -0.34
C VAL A 50 2.18 4.56 -1.32
N TYR A 51 3.46 4.68 -1.00
CA TYR A 51 4.55 4.10 -1.75
C TYR A 51 5.45 3.29 -0.80
N LEU A 52 5.55 1.99 -1.06
CA LEU A 52 6.42 1.05 -0.37
C LEU A 52 7.53 0.64 -1.33
N ASN A 53 8.72 1.15 -1.08
CA ASN A 53 9.90 0.83 -1.89
C ASN A 53 10.24 -0.67 -1.76
N LYS A 54 10.68 -1.30 -2.85
CA LYS A 54 11.12 -2.71 -2.86
C LYS A 54 12.17 -3.04 -1.79
N GLU A 55 13.00 -2.07 -1.41
CA GLU A 55 14.02 -2.23 -0.36
C GLU A 55 13.43 -2.50 1.03
N SER A 56 12.14 -2.20 1.23
CA SER A 56 11.42 -2.49 2.48
C SER A 56 10.92 -3.94 2.55
N PHE A 57 11.10 -4.72 1.49
CA PHE A 57 10.71 -6.13 1.40
C PHE A 57 11.95 -7.01 1.46
N GLU A 58 11.80 -8.19 2.07
CA GLU A 58 12.85 -9.20 2.14
C GLU A 58 13.03 -9.93 0.81
N LYS A 59 11.92 -10.09 0.10
CA LYS A 59 11.84 -10.66 -1.24
C LYS A 59 10.85 -9.81 -2.03
N TYR A 60 11.18 -9.47 -3.27
CA TYR A 60 10.36 -8.65 -4.16
C TYR A 60 10.47 -9.17 -5.60
#